data_AF-A0AA37LA16-F1
#
_entry.id   AF-A0AA37LA16-F1
#
_cell.length_a   1.000
_cell.length_b   1.000
_cell.length_c   1.000
_cell.angle_alpha   90.00
_cell.angle_beta   90.00
_cell.angle_gamma   90.00
#
_symmetry.space_group_name_H-M   'P 1'
#
loop_
_entity.id
_entity.type
_entity.pdbx_description
1 polymer ?
#
loop_
_entity_poly.entity_id
_entity_poly.type
_entity_poly.pdbx_seq_one_letter_code
_entity_poly.pdbx_strand_id
1 'polypeptide(L)'
;MTLITTVAADLGFGLHYWNVNPANAQRILQLYYAVQMLYIVVLVLAKLCIVALFGRLFPDRRFQIVNKLVIAFLVGHGLVFLFVIMFECTPIAGIWDRTIERECVNVNAVAMASAILSIVEDFVILGLPIHQLIKLQLGIKKKLAVGLMLSLGSL
;
A
#
# COMPACT_ATOMS: atom_id res chain seq x y z
N MET A 1 -0.49 -3.21 -12.35
CA MET A 1 -1.53 -2.23 -11.97
C MET A 1 -1.96 -1.38 -13.16
N THR A 2 -1.03 -0.68 -13.81
CA THR A 2 -1.30 0.20 -14.98
C THR A 2 -2.08 -0.48 -16.12
N LEU A 3 -1.69 -1.70 -16.52
CA LEU A 3 -2.37 -2.43 -17.58
C LEU A 3 -3.83 -2.80 -17.24
N ILE A 4 -4.13 -3.09 -15.98
CA ILE A 4 -5.50 -3.41 -15.54
C ILE A 4 -6.35 -2.14 -15.57
N THR A 5 -5.79 -1.01 -15.15
CA THR A 5 -6.50 0.28 -15.17
C THR A 5 -6.73 0.82 -16.58
N THR A 6 -5.83 0.58 -17.53
CA THR A 6 -6.06 0.97 -18.94
C THR A 6 -7.19 0.15 -19.56
N VAL A 7 -7.18 -1.17 -19.35
CA VAL A 7 -8.27 -2.04 -19.80
C VAL A 7 -9.60 -1.65 -19.17
N ALA A 8 -9.61 -1.30 -17.88
CA ALA A 8 -10.82 -0.80 -17.23
C ALA A 8 -11.29 0.54 -17.84
N ALA A 9 -10.37 1.46 -18.14
CA ALA A 9 -10.69 2.74 -18.77
C ALA A 9 -11.30 2.55 -20.16
N ASP A 10 -10.76 1.65 -20.97
CA ASP A 10 -11.30 1.30 -22.30
C ASP A 10 -12.73 0.73 -22.22
N LEU A 11 -13.07 0.06 -21.12
CA LEU A 11 -14.42 -0.45 -20.85
C LEU A 11 -15.41 0.63 -20.37
N GLY A 12 -14.92 1.84 -20.09
CA GLY A 12 -15.72 2.99 -19.61
C GLY A 12 -15.49 3.36 -18.15
N PHE A 13 -14.49 2.79 -17.46
CA PHE A 13 -14.16 3.17 -16.09
C PHE A 13 -13.69 4.63 -16.01
N GLY A 14 -14.37 5.44 -15.20
CA GLY A 14 -14.12 6.89 -15.08
C GLY A 14 -15.16 7.77 -15.78
N LEU A 15 -16.02 7.21 -16.62
CA LEU A 15 -17.20 7.92 -17.14
C LEU A 15 -18.31 7.99 -16.08
N HIS A 16 -19.21 8.97 -16.23
CA HIS A 16 -20.42 8.99 -15.41
C HIS A 16 -21.24 7.71 -15.60
N TYR A 17 -21.90 7.26 -14.54
CA TYR A 17 -22.64 5.99 -14.50
C TYR A 17 -23.60 5.81 -15.69
N TRP A 18 -24.25 6.88 -16.14
CA TRP A 18 -25.19 6.87 -17.28
C TRP A 18 -24.53 6.72 -18.65
N ASN A 19 -23.22 6.93 -18.76
CA ASN A 19 -22.45 6.84 -20.01
C ASN A 19 -21.71 5.49 -20.15
N VAL A 20 -21.80 4.61 -19.16
CA VAL A 20 -21.14 3.29 -19.17
C VAL A 20 -22.10 2.26 -19.73
N ASN A 21 -21.63 1.45 -20.69
CA ASN A 21 -22.42 0.32 -21.20
C ASN A 21 -22.71 -0.66 -20.04
N PRO A 22 -23.98 -0.96 -19.72
CA PRO A 22 -24.33 -1.85 -18.61
C PRO A 22 -23.74 -3.25 -18.75
N ALA A 23 -23.46 -3.73 -19.97
CA ALA A 23 -22.79 -5.00 -20.20
C ALA A 23 -21.35 -5.04 -19.66
N ASN A 24 -20.69 -3.87 -19.57
CA ASN A 24 -19.32 -3.76 -19.08
C ASN A 24 -19.25 -3.56 -17.56
N ALA A 25 -20.36 -3.22 -16.90
CA ALA A 25 -20.38 -2.84 -15.49
C ALA A 25 -19.83 -3.94 -14.57
N GLN A 26 -20.24 -5.19 -14.78
CA GLN A 26 -19.74 -6.33 -14.00
C GLN A 26 -18.24 -6.53 -14.20
N ARG A 27 -17.75 -6.42 -15.44
CA ARG A 27 -16.33 -6.59 -15.75
C ARG A 27 -15.47 -5.49 -15.13
N ILE A 28 -15.96 -4.25 -15.16
CA ILE A 28 -15.33 -3.11 -14.52
C ILE A 28 -15.21 -3.35 -13.01
N LEU A 29 -16.26 -3.83 -12.34
CA LEU A 29 -16.23 -4.11 -10.90
C LEU A 29 -15.24 -5.22 -10.54
N GLN A 30 -15.16 -6.29 -11.35
CA GLN A 30 -14.15 -7.34 -11.17
C GLN A 30 -12.71 -6.82 -11.31
N LEU A 31 -12.46 -5.97 -12.31
CA LEU A 31 -11.14 -5.35 -12.51
C LEU A 31 -10.82 -4.38 -11.37
N TYR A 32 -11.78 -3.60 -10.91
CA TYR A 32 -11.62 -2.68 -9.78
C TYR A 32 -11.23 -3.44 -8.50
N TYR A 33 -11.95 -4.51 -8.18
CA TYR A 33 -11.64 -5.39 -7.05
C TYR A 33 -10.21 -5.96 -7.13
N ALA A 34 -9.78 -6.42 -8.31
CA ALA A 34 -8.41 -6.90 -8.52
C ALA A 34 -7.36 -5.79 -8.32
N VAL A 35 -7.63 -4.57 -8.80
CA VAL A 35 -6.75 -3.40 -8.60
C VAL A 35 -6.63 -3.05 -7.13
N GLN A 36 -7.73 -3.10 -6.38
CA GLN A 36 -7.75 -2.75 -4.95
C GLN A 36 -6.87 -3.69 -4.12
N MET A 37 -6.96 -5.00 -4.35
CA MET A 37 -6.06 -5.97 -3.69
C MET A 37 -4.60 -5.75 -4.06
N LEU A 38 -4.30 -5.58 -5.36
CA LEU A 38 -2.94 -5.33 -5.82
C LEU A 38 -2.35 -4.04 -5.25
N TYR A 39 -3.17 -3.00 -5.13
CA TYR A 39 -2.76 -1.71 -4.58
C TYR A 39 -2.27 -1.85 -3.13
N ILE A 40 -3.03 -2.54 -2.27
CA ILE A 40 -2.64 -2.78 -0.87
C ILE A 40 -1.30 -3.53 -0.80
N VAL A 41 -1.15 -4.59 -1.59
CA VAL A 41 0.07 -5.41 -1.61
C VAL A 41 1.29 -4.58 -2.05
N VAL A 42 1.16 -3.82 -3.14
CA VAL A 42 2.26 -2.99 -3.67
C VAL A 42 2.64 -1.89 -2.68
N LEU A 43 1.66 -1.24 -2.05
CA LEU A 43 1.90 -0.15 -1.10
C LEU A 43 2.67 -0.65 0.13
N VAL A 44 2.26 -1.79 0.70
CA VAL A 44 2.93 -2.39 1.87
C VAL A 44 4.34 -2.87 1.51
N LEU A 45 4.51 -3.53 0.35
CA LEU A 45 5.82 -3.98 -0.11
C LEU A 45 6.79 -2.81 -0.33
N ALA A 46 6.32 -1.71 -0.92
CA ALA A 46 7.16 -0.52 -1.12
C ALA A 46 7.69 0.03 0.22
N LYS A 47 6.82 0.15 1.23
CA LYS A 47 7.21 0.59 2.58
C LYS A 47 8.17 -0.39 3.26
N LEU A 48 7.92 -1.70 3.13
CA LEU A 48 8.80 -2.73 3.66
C LEU A 48 10.20 -2.68 3.05
N CYS A 49 10.32 -2.44 1.74
CA CYS A 49 11.62 -2.25 1.09
C CYS A 49 12.41 -1.08 1.69
N ILE A 50 11.75 0.06 1.94
CA ILE A 50 12.37 1.24 2.54
C ILE A 50 12.85 0.94 3.97
N VAL A 51 11.99 0.34 4.79
CA VAL A 51 12.33 0.01 6.19
C VAL A 51 13.42 -1.08 6.26
N ALA A 52 13.38 -2.07 5.37
CA ALA A 52 14.45 -3.06 5.26
C ALA A 52 15.79 -2.42 4.87
N LEU A 53 15.79 -1.45 3.96
CA LEU A 53 16.98 -0.69 3.58
C LEU A 53 17.55 0.08 4.78
N PHE A 54 16.70 0.74 5.57
CA PHE A 54 17.13 1.43 6.79
C PHE A 54 17.69 0.48 7.84
N GLY A 55 17.04 -0.68 8.04
CA GLY A 55 17.56 -1.76 8.89
C GLY A 55 18.94 -2.25 8.47
N ARG A 56 19.22 -2.34 7.16
CA ARG A 56 20.55 -2.70 6.67
C ARG A 56 21.58 -1.58 6.86
N LEU A 57 21.15 -0.32 6.76
CA LEU A 57 22.03 0.85 6.84
C LEU A 57 22.51 1.15 8.27
N PHE A 58 21.64 0.99 9.26
CA PHE A 58 21.93 1.33 10.66
C PHE A 58 22.04 0.07 11.54
N PRO A 59 23.26 -0.39 11.88
CA PRO A 59 23.46 -1.59 12.69
C PRO A 59 23.22 -1.39 14.20
N ASP A 60 22.67 -0.25 14.62
CA ASP A 60 22.43 0.04 16.04
C ASP A 60 21.34 -0.88 16.64
N ARG A 61 21.60 -1.47 17.81
CA ARG A 61 20.69 -2.46 18.42
C ARG A 61 19.30 -1.89 18.74
N ARG A 62 19.22 -0.65 19.23
CA ARG A 62 17.92 -0.02 19.54
C ARG A 62 17.16 0.26 18.24
N PHE A 63 17.86 0.75 17.23
CA PHE A 63 17.31 0.96 15.90
C PHE A 63 16.75 -0.33 15.29
N GLN A 64 17.46 -1.45 15.40
CA GLN A 64 16.99 -2.75 14.89
C GLN A 64 15.70 -3.22 15.55
N ILE A 65 15.52 -2.98 16.86
CA ILE A 65 14.29 -3.32 17.58
C ILE A 65 13.14 -2.47 17.03
N VAL A 66 13.32 -1.15 16.96
CA VAL A 66 12.30 -0.23 16.41
C VAL A 66 11.96 -0.59 14.96
N ASN A 67 12.96 -0.88 14.13
CA ASN A 67 12.79 -1.27 12.74
C ASN A 67 11.93 -2.54 12.60
N LYS A 68 12.18 -3.56 13.44
CA LYS A 68 11.36 -4.79 13.48
C LYS A 68 9.92 -4.52 13.92
N LEU A 69 9.71 -3.62 14.88
CA LEU A 69 8.37 -3.22 15.31
C LEU A 69 7.61 -2.51 14.18
N VAL A 70 8.28 -1.61 13.44
CA VAL A 70 7.69 -0.94 12.28
C VAL A 70 7.35 -1.95 11.17
N ILE A 71 8.24 -2.90 10.89
CA ILE A 71 7.96 -3.99 9.92
C ILE A 71 6.72 -4.79 10.35
N ALA A 72 6.64 -5.19 11.62
CA ALA A 72 5.50 -5.94 12.13
C ALA A 72 4.20 -5.13 12.01
N PHE A 73 4.25 -3.83 12.29
CA PHE A 73 3.11 -2.91 12.13
C PHE A 73 2.66 -2.81 10.66
N LEU A 74 3.59 -2.59 9.73
CA LEU A 74 3.30 -2.50 8.29
C LEU A 74 2.67 -3.80 7.75
N VAL A 75 3.22 -4.96 8.13
CA VAL A 75 2.68 -6.26 7.72
C VAL A 75 1.29 -6.48 8.33
N GLY A 76 1.11 -6.15 9.61
CA GLY A 76 -0.18 -6.27 10.30
C GLY A 76 -1.26 -5.40 9.64
N HIS A 77 -0.96 -4.13 9.39
CA HIS A 77 -1.85 -3.22 8.66
C HIS A 77 -2.19 -3.78 7.27
N GLY A 78 -1.18 -4.19 6.50
CA GLY A 78 -1.37 -4.77 5.17
C GLY A 78 -2.28 -6.01 5.16
N LEU A 79 -2.06 -6.95 6.08
CA LEU A 79 -2.86 -8.17 6.19
C LEU A 79 -4.30 -7.86 6.58
N VAL A 80 -4.52 -7.01 7.59
CA VAL A 80 -5.88 -6.65 8.04
C VAL A 80 -6.68 -6.05 6.90
N PHE A 81 -6.13 -5.06 6.20
CA PHE A 81 -6.85 -4.43 5.09
C PHE A 81 -7.01 -5.35 3.88
N LEU A 82 -6.05 -6.23 3.61
CA LEU A 82 -6.18 -7.24 2.56
C LEU A 82 -7.37 -8.18 2.84
N PHE A 83 -7.53 -8.64 4.09
CA PHE A 83 -8.67 -9.48 4.47
C PHE A 83 -9.99 -8.73 4.44
N VAL A 84 -10.02 -7.47 4.91
CA VAL A 84 -11.24 -6.65 4.84
C VAL A 84 -11.70 -6.47 3.39
N ILE A 85 -10.78 -6.24 2.45
CA ILE A 85 -11.12 -6.15 1.03
C ILE A 85 -11.52 -7.51 0.46
N MET A 86 -10.79 -8.58 0.81
CA MET A 86 -11.09 -9.92 0.33
C MET A 86 -12.52 -10.38 0.69
N PHE A 87 -12.99 -9.95 1.85
CA PHE A 87 -14.33 -10.24 2.38
C PHE A 87 -15.21 -8.98 2.45
N GLU A 88 -15.04 -8.04 1.51
CA GLU A 88 -15.78 -6.77 1.57
C GLU A 88 -17.29 -6.93 1.39
N CYS A 89 -17.74 -8.04 0.79
CA CYS A 89 -19.15 -8.40 0.68
C CYS A 89 -19.40 -9.86 1.05
N THR A 90 -20.59 -10.12 1.60
CA THR A 90 -21.14 -11.45 1.82
C THR A 90 -22.47 -11.59 1.07
N PRO A 91 -22.60 -12.51 0.09
CA PRO A 91 -21.52 -13.32 -0.52
C PRO A 91 -20.56 -12.47 -1.36
N ILE A 92 -19.32 -12.95 -1.57
CA ILE A 92 -18.26 -12.25 -2.33
C ILE A 92 -18.70 -11.93 -3.77
N ALA A 93 -19.55 -12.77 -4.37
CA ALA A 93 -20.13 -12.50 -5.68
C ALA A 93 -20.90 -11.17 -5.74
N GLY A 94 -21.37 -10.68 -4.60
CA GLY A 94 -22.08 -9.41 -4.45
C GLY A 94 -21.23 -8.18 -4.76
N ILE A 95 -19.92 -8.34 -4.90
CA ILE A 95 -19.00 -7.26 -5.31
C ILE A 95 -19.30 -6.84 -6.76
N TRP A 96 -19.46 -7.82 -7.66
CA TRP A 96 -19.67 -7.57 -9.09
C TRP A 96 -21.10 -7.86 -9.56
N ASP A 97 -21.84 -8.73 -8.88
CA ASP A 97 -23.24 -9.00 -9.15
C ASP A 97 -24.12 -8.26 -8.15
N ARG A 98 -24.84 -7.24 -8.62
CA ARG A 98 -25.73 -6.42 -7.77
C ARG A 98 -27.16 -6.96 -7.74
N THR A 99 -27.46 -8.04 -8.44
CA THR A 99 -28.82 -8.63 -8.49
C THR A 99 -29.10 -9.57 -7.33
N ILE A 100 -28.06 -10.03 -6.64
CA ILE A 100 -28.17 -10.90 -5.47
C ILE A 100 -28.27 -10.08 -4.18
N GLU A 101 -28.96 -10.63 -3.19
CA GLU A 101 -28.95 -10.08 -1.84
C GLU A 101 -27.52 -10.13 -1.28
N ARG A 102 -27.03 -8.97 -0.85
CA ARG A 102 -25.63 -8.78 -0.45
C ARG A 102 -25.54 -7.83 0.72
N GLU A 103 -24.67 -8.16 1.66
CA GLU A 103 -24.25 -7.27 2.73
C GLU A 103 -22.78 -6.92 2.53
N CYS A 104 -22.48 -5.65 2.30
CA CYS A 104 -21.14 -5.16 2.02
C CYS A 104 -20.69 -4.14 3.05
N VAL A 105 -19.40 -4.15 3.38
CA VAL A 105 -18.78 -3.13 4.22
C VAL A 105 -18.77 -1.79 3.48
N ASN A 106 -18.72 -0.69 4.23
CA ASN A 106 -18.59 0.63 3.65
C ASN A 106 -17.17 0.82 3.09
N VAL A 107 -17.01 0.55 1.80
CA VAL A 107 -15.72 0.61 1.08
C VAL A 107 -15.05 1.99 1.22
N ASN A 108 -15.83 3.07 1.26
CA ASN A 108 -15.28 4.42 1.46
C ASN A 108 -14.74 4.60 2.88
N ALA A 109 -15.44 4.11 3.90
CA ALA A 109 -14.95 4.16 5.28
C ALA A 109 -13.67 3.33 5.46
N VAL A 110 -13.62 2.13 4.86
CA VAL A 110 -12.41 1.29 4.84
C VAL A 110 -11.26 2.00 4.13
N ALA A 111 -11.51 2.59 2.96
CA ALA A 111 -10.50 3.32 2.21
C ALA A 111 -9.96 4.53 2.99
N MET A 112 -10.84 5.31 3.64
CA MET A 112 -10.43 6.43 4.49
C MET A 112 -9.60 5.97 5.68
N ALA A 113 -10.00 4.89 6.36
CA ALA A 113 -9.23 4.35 7.49
C ALA A 113 -7.83 3.87 7.04
N SER A 114 -7.74 3.16 5.91
CA SER A 114 -6.45 2.72 5.35
C SER A 114 -5.57 3.90 4.94
N ALA A 115 -6.15 4.95 4.35
CA ALA A 115 -5.42 6.14 3.94
C ALA A 115 -4.82 6.88 5.15
N ILE A 116 -5.60 7.06 6.22
CA ILE A 116 -5.14 7.71 7.45
C ILE A 116 -3.97 6.91 8.06
N LEU A 117 -4.12 5.59 8.19
CA LEU A 117 -3.06 4.73 8.73
C LEU A 117 -1.81 4.75 7.84
N SER A 118 -1.99 4.72 6.52
CA SER A 118 -0.88 4.81 5.57
C SER A 118 -0.09 6.11 5.73
N ILE A 119 -0.76 7.24 5.95
CA ILE A 119 -0.11 8.53 6.20
C ILE A 119 0.68 8.49 7.52
N VAL A 120 0.09 7.92 8.58
CA VAL A 120 0.77 7.77 9.87
C VAL A 120 2.05 6.92 9.73
N GLU A 121 1.99 5.82 8.99
CA GLU A 121 3.16 5.01 8.67
C GLU A 121 4.25 5.80 7.97
N ASP A 122 3.88 6.66 7.01
CA ASP A 122 4.84 7.47 6.26
C ASP A 122 5.58 8.43 7.19
N PHE A 123 4.87 9.08 8.13
CA PHE A 123 5.50 9.90 9.15
C PHE A 123 6.46 9.11 10.05
N VAL A 124 6.08 7.88 10.44
CA VAL A 124 6.94 7.00 11.24
C VAL A 124 8.20 6.64 10.45
N ILE A 125 8.06 6.24 9.18
CA ILE A 125 9.18 5.86 8.31
C ILE A 125 10.12 7.04 8.07
N LEU A 126 9.59 8.24 7.81
CA LEU A 126 10.38 9.46 7.66
C LEU A 126 11.10 9.86 8.95
N GLY A 127 10.51 9.60 10.11
CA GLY A 127 11.10 9.87 11.42
C GLY A 127 12.27 8.95 11.80
N LEU A 128 12.30 7.71 11.29
CA LEU A 128 13.34 6.72 11.58
C LEU A 128 14.78 7.23 11.33
N PRO A 129 15.14 7.72 10.12
CA PRO A 129 16.49 8.20 9.85
C PRO A 129 16.82 9.47 10.63
N ILE A 130 15.87 10.37 10.84
CA ILE A 130 16.09 11.66 11.54
C ILE A 130 16.55 11.43 12.98
N HIS A 131 15.89 10.51 13.70
CA HIS A 131 16.29 10.19 15.08
C HIS A 131 17.72 9.65 15.16
N GLN A 132 18.15 8.87 14.15
CA GLN A 132 19.53 8.40 14.11
C GLN A 132 20.53 9.43 13.63
N LEU A 133 20.17 10.28 12.67
CA LEU A 133 21.05 11.37 12.21
C LEU A 133 21.38 12.35 13.34
N ILE A 134 20.43 12.63 14.23
CA ILE A 134 20.65 13.50 15.40
C ILE A 134 21.58 12.86 16.44
N LYS A 135 21.51 11.54 16.61
CA LYS A 135 22.35 10.81 17.59
C LYS A 135 23.71 10.38 17.05
N LEU A 136 23.87 10.31 15.73
CA LEU A 136 25.03 9.70 15.10
C LEU A 136 25.86 10.78 14.40
N GLN A 137 26.94 11.21 15.05
CA GLN A 137 28.10 11.83 14.38
C GLN A 137 28.68 10.80 13.39
N LEU A 138 28.07 10.70 12.22
CA LEU A 138 28.39 9.70 11.22
C LEU A 138 29.77 9.98 10.61
N GLY A 139 30.75 9.12 10.95
CA GLY A 139 32.03 9.07 10.26
C GLY A 139 31.84 8.89 8.75
N ILE A 140 32.63 9.64 7.96
CA ILE A 140 32.55 9.84 6.49
C ILE A 140 32.26 8.56 5.68
N LYS A 141 32.70 7.38 6.16
CA LYS A 141 32.49 6.07 5.50
C LYS A 141 31.02 5.67 5.34
N LYS A 142 30.14 6.00 6.30
CA LYS A 142 28.70 5.69 6.17
C LYS A 142 27.97 6.68 5.25
N LYS A 143 28.43 7.93 5.21
CA LYS A 143 27.94 8.96 4.27
C LYS A 143 28.20 8.54 2.81
N LEU A 144 29.34 7.88 2.56
CA LEU A 144 29.71 7.35 1.26
C LEU A 144 28.85 6.14 0.82
N ALA A 145 28.52 5.23 1.74
CA ALA A 145 27.65 4.08 1.44
C ALA A 145 26.21 4.51 1.11
N VAL A 146 25.68 5.50 1.82
CA VAL A 146 24.37 6.11 1.51
C VAL A 146 24.41 6.81 0.15
N GLY A 147 25.47 7.58 -0.13
CA GLY A 147 25.67 8.22 -1.42
C GLY A 147 25.70 7.23 -2.59
N LEU A 148 26.40 6.11 -2.43
CA LEU A 148 26.48 5.04 -3.44
C LEU A 148 25.16 4.30 -3.65
N MET A 149 24.38 4.06 -2.59
CA MET A 149 23.06 3.45 -2.71
C MET A 149 22.05 4.40 -3.39
N LEU A 150 22.13 5.70 -3.11
CA LEU A 150 21.27 6.71 -3.76
C LEU A 150 21.61 6.89 -5.25
N SER A 151 22.89 6.87 -5.60
CA SER A 151 23.32 7.02 -7.00
C SER A 151 22.98 5.80 -7.86
N LEU A 152 22.96 4.60 -7.29
CA LEU A 152 22.53 3.38 -7.97
C LEU A 152 21.00 3.29 -8.17
N GLY A 153 20.20 3.97 -7.34
CA GLY A 153 18.74 4.01 -7.50
C GLY A 153 18.23 5.11 -8.46
N SER A 154 19.12 6.00 -8.91
CA SER A 154 18.80 7.13 -9.81
C SER A 154 19.18 6.87 -11.27
N LEU A 155 19.75 5.71 -11.58
CA LEU A 155 20.07 5.25 -12.94
C LEU A 155 19.11 4.12 -13.34
#